data_AF-A0A940RMG1-F1
#
_entry.id   AF-A0A940RMG1-F1
#
_cell.length_a   1.000
_cell.length_b   1.000
_cell.length_c   1.000
_cell.angle_alpha   90.00
_cell.angle_beta   90.00
_cell.angle_gamma   90.00
#
_symmetry.space_group_name_H-M   'P 1'
#
loop_
_entity.id
_entity.type
_entity.pdbx_description
1 polymer ?
#
loop_
_entity_poly.entity_id
_entity_poly.type
_entity_poly.pdbx_seq_one_letter_code
_entity_poly.pdbx_strand_id
1 'polypeptide(L)' 'MMERLEARAEAIGRSGVARAVARLVVLLGEALPGAGVEAGEDQVVVRGRGLIEDPALRWIAGWFR' A
#
# COMPACT_ATOMS: atom_id res chain seq x y z
N MET A 1 13.85 -21.78 -21.85
CA MET A 1 14.74 -20.73 -21.30
C MET A 1 13.92 -19.52 -20.87
N MET A 2 13.06 -19.00 -21.76
CA MET A 2 12.18 -17.85 -21.51
C MET A 2 11.27 -18.03 -20.27
N GLU A 3 10.57 -19.17 -20.15
CA GLU A 3 9.70 -19.46 -18.99
C GLU A 3 10.42 -19.36 -17.64
N ARG A 4 11.70 -19.77 -17.56
CA ARG A 4 12.48 -19.66 -16.32
C ARG A 4 12.83 -18.21 -15.96
N LEU A 5 12.99 -17.34 -16.97
CA LEU A 5 13.22 -15.92 -16.77
C LEU A 5 11.93 -15.21 -16.34
N GLU A 6 10.80 -15.57 -16.94
CA GLU A 6 9.47 -15.05 -16.58
C GLU A 6 9.09 -15.42 -15.15
N ALA A 7 9.20 -16.70 -14.76
CA ALA A 7 8.92 -17.14 -13.40
C ALA A 7 9.81 -16.43 -12.35
N ARG A 8 11.08 -16.18 -12.71
CA ARG A 8 12.01 -15.44 -11.84
C ARG A 8 11.62 -13.96 -11.74
N ALA A 9 11.25 -13.33 -12.84
CA ALA A 9 10.79 -11.94 -12.85
C ALA A 9 9.51 -11.77 -12.02
N GLU A 10 8.56 -12.71 -12.14
CA GLU A 10 7.33 -12.73 -11.34
C GLU A 10 7.61 -12.89 -9.84
N ALA A 11 8.52 -13.80 -9.46
CA ALA A 11 8.91 -13.96 -8.06
C ALA A 11 9.57 -12.70 -7.48
N ILE A 12 10.40 -12.02 -8.27
CA ILE A 12 11.02 -10.74 -7.88
C ILE A 12 9.95 -9.65 -7.76
N GLY A 13 9.02 -9.58 -8.70
CA GLY A 13 7.89 -8.65 -8.70
C GLY A 13 7.04 -8.81 -7.44
N ARG A 14 6.58 -10.03 -7.14
CA ARG A 14 5.81 -10.33 -5.91
C ARG A 14 6.57 -9.96 -4.64
N SER A 15 7.86 -10.28 -4.58
CA SER A 15 8.70 -9.92 -3.43
C SER A 15 8.92 -8.40 -3.31
N GLY A 16 8.91 -7.68 -4.43
CA GLY A 16 8.98 -6.22 -4.47
C GLY A 16 7.69 -5.59 -3.96
N VAL A 17 6.54 -6.06 -4.44
CA VAL A 17 5.20 -5.63 -4.00
C VAL A 17 5.03 -5.84 -2.50
N ALA A 18 5.34 -7.03 -1.99
CA ALA A 18 5.23 -7.33 -0.55
C ALA A 18 6.08 -6.36 0.31
N ARG A 19 7.30 -6.03 -0.13
CA ARG A 19 8.16 -5.07 0.56
C ARG A 19 7.62 -3.65 0.49
N ALA A 20 7.07 -3.23 -0.64
CA ALA A 20 6.47 -1.91 -0.81
C ALA A 20 5.24 -1.75 0.09
N VAL A 21 4.36 -2.76 0.10
CA VAL A 21 3.17 -2.81 0.95
C VAL A 21 3.55 -2.75 2.43
N ALA A 22 4.52 -3.57 2.87
CA ALA A 22 4.98 -3.55 4.25
C ALA A 22 5.52 -2.18 4.68
N ARG A 23 6.30 -1.51 3.83
CA ARG A 23 6.78 -0.15 4.10
C ARG A 23 5.64 0.85 4.16
N LEU A 24 4.66 0.76 3.27
CA LEU A 24 3.51 1.65 3.23
C LEU A 24 2.67 1.53 4.51
N VAL A 25 2.44 0.31 5.00
CA VAL A 25 1.71 0.08 6.26
C VAL A 25 2.40 0.76 7.44
N VAL A 26 3.72 0.61 7.55
CA VAL A 26 4.50 1.26 8.64
C VAL A 26 4.40 2.77 8.54
N LEU A 27 4.66 3.34 7.37
CA LEU A 27 4.62 4.79 7.16
C LEU A 27 3.23 5.39 7.43
N LEU A 28 2.16 4.70 7.03
CA LEU A 28 0.79 5.15 7.29
C LEU A 28 0.43 5.04 8.77
N GLY A 29 0.89 4.00 9.47
CA GLY A 29 0.69 3.88 10.91
C GLY A 29 1.40 4.98 11.71
N GLU A 30 2.58 5.39 11.27
CA GLU A 30 3.32 6.52 11.86
C GLU A 30 2.67 7.88 11.54
N ALA A 31 2.23 8.07 10.29
CA ALA A 31 1.66 9.33 9.84
C ALA A 31 0.23 9.58 10.33
N LEU A 32 -0.54 8.53 10.63
CA LEU A 32 -1.95 8.60 11.02
C LEU A 32 -2.18 7.91 12.38
N PRO A 33 -1.79 8.54 13.50
CA PRO A 33 -1.97 7.95 14.82
C PRO A 33 -3.46 7.72 15.12
N GLY A 34 -3.83 6.47 15.39
CA GLY A 34 -5.22 6.08 15.68
C GLY A 34 -6.03 5.64 14.46
N ALA A 35 -5.45 5.63 13.26
CA ALA A 35 -6.01 4.90 12.12
C ALA A 35 -5.59 3.42 12.17
N GLY A 36 -6.51 2.52 11.84
CA GLY A 36 -6.20 1.13 11.55
C GLY A 36 -5.69 1.01 10.12
N VAL A 37 -4.54 0.37 9.92
CA VAL A 37 -3.94 0.14 8.60
C VAL A 37 -3.77 -1.36 8.39
N GLU A 38 -4.32 -1.88 7.30
CA GLU A 38 -4.30 -3.30 6.94
C GLU A 38 -3.82 -3.48 5.49
N ALA A 39 -2.96 -4.46 5.26
CA ALA A 39 -2.55 -4.87 3.91
C ALA A 39 -3.44 -6.01 3.40
N GLY A 40 -4.02 -5.83 2.21
CA GLY A 40 -4.63 -6.88 1.40
C GLY A 40 -3.68 -7.40 0.32
N GLU A 41 -4.17 -8.29 -0.55
CA GLU A 41 -3.37 -8.87 -1.63
C GLU A 41 -2.93 -7.84 -2.69
N ASP A 42 -3.80 -6.88 -3.00
CA ASP A 42 -3.62 -5.89 -4.07
C ASP A 42 -3.86 -4.45 -3.60
N GLN A 43 -4.14 -4.25 -2.32
CA GLN A 43 -4.59 -2.97 -1.78
C GLN A 43 -4.12 -2.77 -0.33
N VAL A 44 -4.05 -1.51 0.09
CA VAL A 44 -3.86 -1.15 1.50
C VAL A 44 -5.12 -0.42 1.96
N VAL A 45 -5.68 -0.89 3.07
CA VAL A 45 -6.92 -0.36 3.64
C VAL A 45 -6.57 0.46 4.87
N VAL A 46 -7.01 1.71 4.90
CA VAL A 46 -6.88 2.61 6.05
C VAL A 46 -8.27 2.91 6.60
N ARG A 47 -8.50 2.68 7.89
CA ARG A 47 -9.77 2.87 8.58
C ARG A 47 -9.59 3.80 9.78
N GLY A 48 -10.52 4.72 9.97
CA GLY A 48 -10.40 5.73 11.03
C GLY A 48 -11.44 6.83 10.85
N ARG A 49 -11.63 7.64 11.89
CA ARG A 49 -12.51 8.81 11.84
C ARG A 49 -11.74 10.00 11.27
N GLY A 50 -12.38 10.76 10.38
CA GLY A 50 -11.79 12.01 9.85
C GLY A 50 -10.74 11.83 8.74
N LEU A 51 -10.59 10.62 8.19
CA LEU A 51 -9.53 10.32 7.21
C LEU A 51 -9.70 11.07 5.88
N ILE A 52 -10.93 11.29 5.43
CA ILE A 52 -11.18 11.96 4.15
C ILE A 52 -10.88 13.46 4.23
N GLU A 53 -10.96 14.03 5.43
CA GLU A 53 -10.61 15.42 5.72
C GLU A 53 -9.12 15.61 6.02
N ASP A 54 -8.39 14.52 6.31
CA ASP A 54 -6.97 14.55 6.66
C ASP A 54 -6.12 15.14 5.52
N PRO A 55 -5.42 16.26 5.75
CA PRO A 55 -4.58 16.90 4.73
C PRO A 55 -3.51 15.97 4.14
N ALA A 56 -2.98 15.03 4.92
CA ALA A 56 -1.97 14.08 4.47
C ALA A 56 -2.53 13.06 3.46
N LEU A 57 -3.85 12.87 3.40
CA LEU A 57 -4.53 11.95 2.48
C LEU A 57 -5.17 12.64 1.27
N ARG A 58 -5.14 13.97 1.19
CA ARG A 58 -5.74 14.73 0.08
C ARG A 58 -5.16 14.40 -1.29
N TRP A 59 -3.90 13.98 -1.37
CA TRP A 59 -3.29 13.58 -2.64
C TRP A 59 -3.90 12.28 -3.19
N ILE A 60 -4.37 11.38 -2.32
CA ILE A 60 -5.13 10.17 -2.68
C ILE A 60 -6.56 10.55 -3.09
N ALA A 61 -7.16 11.51 -2.37
CA ALA A 61 -8.49 12.03 -2.69
C ALA A 61 -8.58 12.65 -4.10
N GLY A 62 -7.45 13.09 -4.68
CA GLY A 62 -7.38 13.55 -6.07
C GLY A 62 -7.77 12.49 -7.12
N TRP A 63 -7.81 11.21 -6.75
CA TRP A 63 -8.28 10.10 -7.60
C TRP A 63 -9.80 9.87 -7.51
N PHE A 64 -10.51 10.49 -6.56
CA PHE A 64 -11.96 10.38 -6.39
C PHE A 64 -12.74 11.54 -7.02
N ARG A 65 -12.14 12.23 -8.01
CA ARG A 65 -12.82 13.24 -8.83
C ARG A 65 -13.36 12.66 -10.13
#